data_AF-A0A349BKR9-F1
#
_entry.id   AF-A0A349BKR9-F1
#
_cell.length_a   1.000
_cell.length_b   1.000
_cell.length_c   1.000
_cell.angle_alpha   90.00
_cell.angle_beta   90.00
_cell.angle_gamma   90.00
#
_symmetry.space_group_name_H-M   'P 1'
#
loop_
_entity.id
_entity.type
_entity.pdbx_description
1 polymer ?
#
loop_
_entity_poly.entity_id
_entity_poly.type
_entity_poly.pdbx_seq_one_letter_code
_entity_poly.pdbx_strand_id
1 'polypeptide(L)'
;MDYHRSKEEIFEEDRIEEMLELLWMAIEEGGATIDKITKRSEDPQAAYLLKDMESAGLISLNSGRITFRETGEKRAGEIIRRHRIAERLLSEVFEVEEKEIE
;
A
#
# COMPACT_ATOMS: atom_id res chain seq x y z
N MET A 1 9.01 -1.89 25.88
CA MET A 1 7.89 -2.76 25.47
C MET A 1 6.71 -1.82 25.32
N ASP A 2 6.74 -1.10 24.21
CA ASP A 2 6.01 0.14 24.02
C ASP A 2 4.66 -0.18 23.38
N TYR A 3 3.79 -0.79 24.19
CA TYR A 3 2.38 -0.88 23.87
C TYR A 3 1.77 0.42 24.37
N HIS A 4 1.36 1.31 23.47
CA HIS A 4 0.26 2.28 23.55
C HIS A 4 0.47 3.29 22.41
N ARG A 5 0.47 2.80 21.17
CA ARG A 5 0.20 3.67 20.01
C ARG A 5 -1.26 4.09 20.14
N SER A 6 -1.53 5.39 20.09
CA SER A 6 -2.91 5.90 20.22
C SER A 6 -3.78 5.37 19.09
N LYS A 7 -5.09 5.26 19.32
CA LYS A 7 -6.05 4.78 18.30
C LYS A 7 -5.93 5.60 17.01
N GLU A 8 -5.66 6.89 17.12
CA GLU A 8 -5.46 7.81 15.99
C GLU A 8 -4.22 7.45 15.16
N GLU A 9 -3.11 7.13 15.81
CA GLU A 9 -1.86 6.75 15.14
C GLU A 9 -1.94 5.39 14.42
N ILE A 10 -2.79 4.46 14.90
CA ILE A 10 -3.04 3.19 14.21
C ILE A 10 -3.80 3.44 12.92
N PHE A 11 -4.87 4.23 12.97
CA PHE A 11 -5.65 4.56 11.77
C PHE A 11 -4.82 5.30 10.72
N GLU A 12 -3.96 6.22 11.15
CA GLU A 12 -3.11 6.95 10.21
C GLU A 12 -2.07 6.04 9.55
N GLU A 13 -1.53 5.08 10.30
CA GLU A 13 -0.62 4.08 9.77
C GLU A 13 -1.32 3.19 8.72
N ASP A 14 -2.52 2.70 9.01
CA ASP A 14 -3.31 1.86 8.09
C ASP A 14 -3.59 2.60 6.77
N ARG A 15 -3.98 3.88 6.85
CA ARG A 15 -4.20 4.73 5.67
C ARG A 15 -2.93 4.88 4.82
N ILE A 16 -1.78 5.05 5.46
CA ILE A 16 -0.49 5.11 4.76
C ILE A 16 -0.18 3.77 4.07
N GLU A 17 -0.44 2.63 4.72
CA GLU A 17 -0.21 1.31 4.12
C GLU A 17 -1.10 1.07 2.90
N GLU A 18 -2.40 1.33 3.02
CA GLU A 18 -3.34 1.24 1.90
C GLU A 18 -2.92 2.13 0.72
N MET A 19 -2.48 3.36 1.01
CA MET A 19 -1.99 4.27 -0.04
C MET A 19 -0.69 3.76 -0.69
N LEU A 20 0.25 3.21 0.10
CA LEU A 20 1.49 2.63 -0.42
C LEU A 20 1.21 1.42 -1.34
N GLU A 21 0.25 0.57 -0.98
CA GLU A 21 -0.20 -0.55 -1.81
C GLU A 21 -0.80 -0.07 -3.12
N LEU A 22 -1.73 0.89 -3.06
CA LEU A 22 -2.38 1.46 -4.23
C LEU A 22 -1.36 2.07 -5.20
N LEU A 23 -0.37 2.79 -4.66
CA LEU A 23 0.72 3.36 -5.44
C LEU A 23 1.59 2.29 -6.09
N TRP A 24 1.91 1.22 -5.37
CA TRP A 24 2.70 0.11 -5.92
C TRP A 24 2.00 -0.53 -7.11
N MET A 25 0.73 -0.90 -6.97
CA MET A 25 -0.06 -1.48 -8.04
C MET A 25 -0.15 -0.54 -9.24
N ALA A 26 -0.41 0.74 -9.01
CA ALA A 26 -0.48 1.72 -10.09
C ALA A 26 0.85 1.89 -10.84
N ILE A 27 1.98 1.78 -10.15
CA ILE A 27 3.33 1.83 -10.75
C ILE A 27 3.59 0.58 -11.60
N GLU A 28 3.25 -0.62 -11.11
CA GLU A 28 3.35 -1.87 -11.88
C GLU A 28 2.46 -1.84 -13.14
N GLU A 29 1.31 -1.16 -13.09
CA GLU A 29 0.43 -0.94 -14.23
C GLU A 29 0.91 0.15 -15.23
N GLY A 30 2.09 0.72 -15.05
CA GLY A 30 2.67 1.72 -15.97
C GLY A 30 2.70 3.15 -15.44
N GLY A 31 2.42 3.36 -14.15
CA GLY A 31 2.72 4.61 -13.44
C GLY A 31 1.57 5.18 -12.62
N ALA A 32 1.97 6.00 -11.64
CA ALA A 32 1.08 6.73 -10.74
C ALA A 32 1.11 8.24 -11.01
N THR A 33 -0.09 8.83 -11.11
CA THR A 33 -0.29 10.29 -11.15
C THR A 33 -1.28 10.68 -10.06
N ILE A 34 -1.18 11.92 -9.56
CA ILE A 34 -2.06 12.40 -8.49
C ILE A 34 -3.54 12.19 -8.87
N ASP A 35 -3.94 12.59 -10.07
CA ASP A 35 -5.33 12.43 -10.56
C ASP A 35 -5.77 10.95 -10.63
N LYS A 36 -4.91 10.05 -11.13
CA LYS A 36 -5.23 8.61 -11.19
C LYS A 36 -5.42 8.04 -9.79
N ILE A 37 -4.55 8.41 -8.86
CA ILE A 37 -4.54 7.86 -7.51
C ILE A 37 -5.70 8.41 -6.68
N THR A 38 -5.97 9.72 -6.71
CA THR A 38 -7.09 10.30 -5.97
C THR A 38 -8.45 9.80 -6.46
N LYS A 39 -8.56 9.39 -7.74
CA LYS A 39 -9.79 8.77 -8.28
C LYS A 39 -9.97 7.30 -7.90
N ARG A 40 -8.87 6.58 -7.67
CA ARG A 40 -8.90 5.15 -7.32
C ARG A 40 -8.91 4.91 -5.81
N SER A 41 -8.38 5.85 -5.04
CA SER A 41 -8.32 5.77 -3.58
C SER A 41 -9.73 5.82 -2.97
N GLU A 42 -9.97 4.97 -1.99
CA GLU A 42 -11.18 5.01 -1.16
C GLU A 42 -11.07 6.08 -0.04
N ASP A 43 -9.84 6.51 0.28
CA ASP A 43 -9.60 7.57 1.23
C ASP A 43 -10.14 8.93 0.73
N PRO A 44 -11.13 9.54 1.41
CA PRO A 44 -11.72 10.82 1.01
C PRO A 44 -10.73 12.00 1.11
N GLN A 45 -9.63 11.82 1.82
CA GLN A 45 -8.55 12.79 2.01
C GLN A 45 -7.25 12.36 1.31
N ALA A 46 -7.32 11.48 0.30
CA ALA A 46 -6.17 10.97 -0.45
C ALA A 46 -5.18 12.08 -0.89
N ALA A 47 -5.68 13.22 -1.37
CA ALA A 47 -4.83 14.33 -1.80
C ALA A 47 -4.02 14.96 -0.65
N TYR A 48 -4.58 15.00 0.57
CA TYR A 48 -3.86 15.47 1.76
C TYR A 48 -2.86 14.42 2.22
N LEU A 49 -3.29 13.15 2.30
CA LEU A 49 -2.42 12.03 2.66
C LEU A 49 -1.19 11.93 1.76
N LEU A 50 -1.33 12.12 0.45
CA LEU A 50 -0.20 12.15 -0.48
C LEU A 50 0.80 13.29 -0.17
N LYS A 51 0.33 14.45 0.28
CA LYS A 51 1.23 15.55 0.70
C LYS A 51 1.93 15.23 2.01
N ASP A 52 1.23 14.58 2.94
CA ASP A 52 1.81 14.16 4.21
C ASP A 52 2.87 13.07 3.99
N MET A 53 2.60 12.12 3.10
CA MET A 53 3.57 11.09 2.68
C MET A 53 4.79 11.67 1.95
N GLU A 54 4.60 12.71 1.12
CA GLU A 54 5.73 13.44 0.52
C GLU A 54 6.57 14.13 1.59
N SER A 55 5.91 14.82 2.53
CA SER A 55 6.56 15.51 3.65
C SER A 55 7.30 14.54 4.58
N ALA A 56 6.75 13.35 4.79
CA ALA A 56 7.38 12.25 5.53
C ALA A 56 8.50 11.55 4.73
N GLY A 57 8.74 11.94 3.47
CA GLY A 57 9.80 11.40 2.64
C GLY A 57 9.56 9.98 2.14
N LEU A 58 8.31 9.51 2.07
CA LEU A 58 7.95 8.21 1.51
C LEU A 58 7.85 8.25 -0.02
N ILE A 59 7.40 9.39 -0.56
CA ILE A 59 7.19 9.59 -2.00
C ILE A 59 7.76 10.93 -2.47
N SER A 60 7.77 11.13 -3.78
CA SER A 60 8.04 12.42 -4.42
C SER A 60 6.92 12.74 -5.40
N LEU A 61 6.46 13.99 -5.38
CA LEU A 61 5.48 14.51 -6.32
C LEU A 61 6.19 15.44 -7.31
N ASN A 62 6.35 14.99 -8.56
CA ASN A 62 7.02 15.77 -9.61
C ASN A 62 6.09 15.92 -10.81
N SER A 63 5.68 17.16 -11.11
CA SER A 63 4.80 17.47 -12.25
C SER A 63 3.55 16.59 -12.32
N GLY A 64 2.96 16.26 -11.16
CA GLY A 64 1.78 15.41 -11.05
C GLY A 64 2.04 13.91 -11.14
N ARG A 65 3.28 13.46 -11.38
CA ARG A 65 3.69 12.06 -11.26
C ARG A 65 4.13 11.76 -9.83
N ILE A 66 3.85 10.54 -9.40
CA ILE A 66 4.22 10.03 -8.08
C ILE A 66 5.29 8.96 -8.27
N THR A 67 6.38 9.07 -7.51
CA THR A 67 7.43 8.05 -7.44
C THR A 67 7.74 7.76 -5.98
N PHE A 68 8.12 6.52 -5.67
CA PHE A 68 8.62 6.21 -4.32
C PHE A 68 9.97 6.87 -4.08
N ARG A 69 10.22 7.21 -2.82
CA ARG A 69 11.57 7.34 -2.27
C ARG A 69 11.96 6.01 -1.64
N GLU A 70 13.24 5.83 -1.34
CA GLU A 70 13.79 4.56 -0.81
C GLU A 70 13.00 4.00 0.38
N THR A 71 12.61 4.85 1.34
CA THR A 71 11.85 4.45 2.52
C THR A 71 10.43 3.98 2.18
N GLY A 72 9.73 4.71 1.29
CA GLY A 72 8.40 4.33 0.84
C GLY A 72 8.42 3.08 -0.04
N GLU A 73 9.41 2.94 -0.91
CA GLU A 73 9.57 1.76 -1.76
C GLU A 73 9.81 0.51 -0.92
N LYS A 74 10.72 0.58 0.06
CA LYS A 74 10.98 -0.52 0.98
C LYS A 74 9.72 -0.92 1.74
N ARG A 75 9.00 0.06 2.29
CA ARG A 75 7.77 -0.19 3.07
C ARG A 75 6.66 -0.80 2.19
N ALA A 76 6.39 -0.21 1.03
CA ALA A 76 5.43 -0.74 0.07
C ALA A 76 5.80 -2.16 -0.38
N GLY A 77 7.08 -2.41 -0.66
CA GLY A 77 7.57 -3.73 -1.04
C GLY A 77 7.37 -4.79 0.06
N GLU A 78 7.58 -4.44 1.32
CA GLU A 78 7.33 -5.34 2.46
C GLU A 78 5.84 -5.69 2.61
N ILE A 79 4.97 -4.71 2.36
CA ILE A 79 3.52 -4.88 2.40
C ILE A 79 3.04 -5.79 1.26
N ILE A 80 3.43 -5.47 0.02
CA ILE A 80 3.06 -6.25 -1.17
C ILE A 80 3.61 -7.67 -1.12
N ARG A 81 4.84 -7.85 -0.62
CA ARG A 81 5.43 -9.17 -0.41
C ARG A 81 4.59 -9.99 0.57
N ARG A 82 4.16 -9.40 1.69
CA ARG A 82 3.30 -10.08 2.67
C ARG A 82 1.97 -10.48 2.05
N HIS A 83 1.31 -9.57 1.33
CA HIS A 83 0.04 -9.84 0.65
C HIS A 83 0.15 -10.99 -0.36
N ARG A 84 1.12 -10.93 -1.27
CA ARG A 84 1.31 -11.97 -2.30
C ARG A 84 1.66 -13.34 -1.69
N ILE A 85 2.43 -13.36 -0.61
CA ILE A 85 2.72 -14.61 0.11
C ILE A 85 1.45 -15.16 0.75
N ALA A 86 0.66 -14.33 1.42
CA ALA A 86 -0.58 -14.75 2.06
C ALA A 86 -1.58 -15.30 1.04
N GLU A 87 -1.78 -14.58 -0.07
CA GLU A 87 -2.61 -15.02 -1.18
C GLU A 87 -2.15 -16.36 -1.76
N ARG A 88 -0.84 -16.49 -2.03
CA ARG A 88 -0.27 -17.72 -2.58
C ARG A 88 -0.42 -18.92 -1.64
N LEU A 89 -0.14 -18.74 -0.35
CA LEU A 89 -0.32 -19.79 0.66
C LEU A 89 -1.78 -20.20 0.78
N LEU A 90 -2.70 -19.23 0.76
CA LEU A 90 -4.12 -19.50 0.82
C LEU A 90 -4.59 -20.32 -0.39
N SER A 91 -4.17 -19.95 -1.59
CA SER A 91 -4.46 -20.72 -2.81
C SER A 91 -3.91 -22.15 -2.72
N GLU A 92 -2.69 -22.33 -2.20
CA GLU A 92 -2.09 -23.66 -2.05
C GLU A 92 -2.84 -24.54 -1.04
N VAL A 93 -3.32 -23.97 0.07
CA VAL A 93 -4.12 -24.73 1.05
C VAL A 93 -5.46 -25.18 0.46
N PHE A 94 -6.18 -24.29 -0.23
CA PHE A 94 -7.47 -24.65 -0.83
C PHE A 94 -7.34 -25.64 -2.00
N GLU A 95 -6.29 -25.53 -2.83
CA GLU A 95 -6.01 -26.51 -3.89
C GLU A 95 -5.70 -27.92 -3.35
N VAL A 96 -5.20 -28.04 -2.12
CA VAL A 96 -4.98 -29.33 -1.44
C VAL A 96 -6.31 -29.91 -0.95
N GLU A 97 -7.19 -29.09 -0.35
CA GLU A 97 -8.52 -29.54 0.08
C GLU A 97 -9.35 -30.08 -1.09
N GLU A 98 -9.32 -29.43 -2.26
CA GLU A 98 -10.05 -29.91 -3.45
C GLU A 98 -9.55 -31.28 -3.94
N LYS A 99 -8.27 -31.60 -3.78
CA LYS A 99 -7.68 -32.88 -4.22
C LYS A 99 -7.91 -34.04 -3.26
N GLU A 100 -8.17 -33.78 -1.98
CA GLU A 100 -8.44 -34.83 -0.98
C GLU A 100 -9.92 -35.27 -0.97
N ILE A 101 -10.80 -34.54 -1.66
CA ILE A 101 -12.24 -34.81 -1.74
C ILE A 101 -12.59 -35.71 -2.96
N GLU A 102 -11.63 -36.02 -3.82
CA GLU A 102 -11.76 -36.91 -4.99
C GLU A 102 -11.25 -38.33 -4.71
#